data_AF-A0A8X6RXX6-F1
#
_entry.id   AF-A0A8X6RXX6-F1
#
_cell.length_a   1.000
_cell.length_b   1.000
_cell.length_c   1.000
_cell.angle_alpha   90.00
_cell.angle_beta   90.00
_cell.angle_gamma   90.00
#
_symmetry.space_group_name_H-M   'P 1'
#
loop_
_entity.id
_entity.type
_entity.pdbx_description
1 polymer ?
#
loop_
_entity_poly.entity_id
_entity_poly.type
_entity_poly.pdbx_seq_one_letter_code
_entity_poly.pdbx_strand_id
1 'polypeptide(L)'
;MSQQRDLPVSMAWCVIGRLESGQTQHSVADAVGVAKSVVARLWNRFQETGNVRRRPGAGRPRATTSTDGRYIQLTAHRNRAENATQLQRQLLLATGRRVSSQTVRNRLHEGGIYARWPMVCIPLTPRRGVAQRRWAAEHRDWEQHHWSQVLFTDLSRFSLECDTRRVLVWRDRGT
;
A
#
# COMPACT_ATOMS: atom_id res chain seq x y z
N MET A 1 -24.77 -17.36 12.53
CA MET A 1 -24.27 -16.19 11.76
C MET A 1 -25.46 -15.38 11.28
N SER A 2 -25.83 -14.30 11.95
CA SER A 2 -26.91 -13.44 11.50
C SER A 2 -26.40 -12.50 10.41
N GLN A 3 -26.89 -12.66 9.18
CA GLN A 3 -26.76 -11.62 8.16
C GLN A 3 -27.69 -10.46 8.54
N GLN A 4 -27.26 -9.58 9.44
CA GLN A 4 -27.94 -8.29 9.61
C GLN A 4 -27.64 -7.44 8.38
N ARG A 5 -28.55 -7.46 7.40
CA ARG A 5 -28.52 -6.55 6.26
C ARG A 5 -28.90 -5.15 6.76
N ASP A 6 -28.00 -4.19 6.59
CA ASP A 6 -28.31 -2.79 6.84
C ASP A 6 -29.42 -2.32 5.88
N LEU A 7 -30.31 -1.45 6.36
CA LEU A 7 -31.34 -0.86 5.51
C LEU A 7 -30.68 -0.11 4.34
N PRO A 8 -31.23 -0.20 3.11
CA PRO A 8 -30.79 0.67 2.02
C PRO A 8 -30.88 2.14 2.44
N VAL A 9 -29.85 2.92 2.11
CA VAL A 9 -29.73 4.33 2.55
C VAL A 9 -30.93 5.16 2.10
N SER A 10 -31.46 4.93 0.90
CA SER A 10 -32.65 5.59 0.37
C SER A 10 -33.90 5.32 1.22
N MET A 11 -34.12 4.05 1.57
CA MET A 11 -35.23 3.63 2.42
C MET A 11 -35.10 4.20 3.84
N ALA A 12 -33.87 4.29 4.33
CA ALA A 12 -33.60 4.83 5.65
C ALA A 12 -33.86 6.36 5.71
N TRP A 13 -33.57 7.13 4.66
CA TRP A 13 -34.01 8.54 4.56
C TRP A 13 -35.53 8.69 4.46
N CYS A 14 -36.22 7.79 3.75
CA CYS A 14 -37.69 7.77 3.72
C CYS A 14 -38.29 7.57 5.13
N VAL A 15 -37.70 6.66 5.92
CA VAL A 15 -38.08 6.46 7.32
C VAL A 15 -37.89 7.74 8.15
N ILE A 16 -36.74 8.41 8.00
CA ILE A 16 -36.47 9.68 8.71
C ILE A 16 -37.49 10.76 8.33
N GLY A 17 -37.72 11.00 7.04
CA GLY A 17 -38.67 12.04 6.60
C GLY A 17 -40.10 11.78 7.08
N ARG A 18 -40.54 10.52 7.13
CA ARG A 18 -41.84 10.17 7.71
C ARG A 18 -41.91 10.40 9.22
N LEU A 19 -40.84 10.12 9.96
CA LEU A 19 -40.78 10.40 11.40
C LEU A 19 -40.74 11.91 11.68
N GLU A 20 -40.02 12.69 10.88
CA GLU A 20 -40.00 14.16 10.98
C GLU A 20 -41.36 14.78 10.67
N SER A 21 -42.16 14.16 9.80
CA SER A 21 -43.55 14.54 9.53
C SER A 21 -44.55 14.19 10.67
N GLY A 22 -44.06 13.64 11.79
CA GLY A 22 -44.87 13.32 12.98
C GLY A 22 -45.56 11.95 12.95
N GLN A 23 -45.25 11.08 11.97
CA GLN A 23 -45.81 9.72 11.95
C GLN A 23 -45.24 8.85 13.09
N THR A 24 -46.04 7.93 13.61
CA THR A 24 -45.60 7.01 14.66
C THR A 24 -44.62 5.98 14.12
N GLN A 25 -43.65 5.56 14.96
CA GLN A 25 -42.67 4.53 14.57
C GLN A 25 -43.31 3.21 14.13
N HIS A 26 -44.50 2.88 14.64
CA HIS A 26 -45.24 1.67 14.25
C HIS A 26 -45.79 1.79 12.82
N SER A 27 -46.46 2.90 12.51
CA SER A 27 -46.98 3.18 11.17
C SER A 27 -45.88 3.20 10.12
N VAL A 28 -44.73 3.81 10.44
CA VAL A 28 -43.57 3.84 9.52
C VAL A 28 -42.95 2.45 9.35
N ALA A 29 -42.90 1.64 10.40
CA ALA A 29 -42.40 0.26 10.35
C ALA A 29 -43.27 -0.61 9.43
N ASP A 30 -44.59 -0.53 9.56
CA ASP A 30 -45.54 -1.27 8.72
C ASP A 30 -45.49 -0.80 7.26
N ALA A 31 -45.42 0.51 7.02
CA ALA A 31 -45.36 1.08 5.68
C ALA A 31 -44.07 0.72 4.90
N VAL A 32 -42.96 0.51 5.62
CA VAL A 32 -41.66 0.17 5.03
C VAL A 32 -41.38 -1.34 5.10
N GLY A 33 -42.22 -2.11 5.78
CA GLY A 33 -42.08 -3.57 5.90
C GLY A 33 -40.89 -4.01 6.76
N VAL A 34 -40.52 -3.23 7.78
CA VAL A 34 -39.35 -3.47 8.64
C VAL A 34 -39.75 -3.44 10.11
N ALA A 35 -39.08 -4.25 10.94
CA ALA A 35 -39.41 -4.30 12.36
C ALA A 35 -39.24 -2.92 13.03
N LYS A 36 -40.19 -2.56 13.93
CA LYS A 36 -40.14 -1.31 14.71
C LYS A 36 -38.78 -1.07 15.39
N SER A 37 -38.11 -2.12 15.85
CA SER A 37 -36.79 -2.04 16.49
C SER A 37 -35.69 -1.53 15.55
N VAL A 38 -35.84 -1.70 14.24
CA VAL A 38 -34.94 -1.15 13.22
C VAL A 38 -35.19 0.33 13.04
N VAL A 39 -36.46 0.74 12.96
CA VAL A 39 -36.89 2.15 12.88
C VAL A 39 -36.44 2.92 14.13
N ALA A 40 -36.66 2.37 15.33
CA ALA A 40 -36.24 3.00 16.59
C ALA A 40 -34.71 3.17 16.68
N ARG A 41 -33.93 2.13 16.32
CA ARG A 41 -32.46 2.23 16.28
C ARG A 41 -31.96 3.24 15.25
N LEU A 42 -32.65 3.33 14.10
CA LEU A 42 -32.33 4.30 13.07
C LEU A 42 -32.60 5.73 13.54
N TRP A 43 -33.77 5.96 14.15
CA TRP A 43 -34.18 7.25 14.69
C TRP A 43 -33.23 7.75 15.78
N ASN A 44 -32.91 6.91 16.77
CA ASN A 44 -31.96 7.27 17.83
C ASN A 44 -30.59 7.63 17.26
N ARG A 45 -30.08 6.84 16.31
CA ARG A 45 -28.81 7.15 15.62
C ARG A 45 -28.87 8.47 14.86
N PHE A 46 -29.98 8.75 14.17
CA PHE A 46 -30.15 10.00 13.44
C PHE A 46 -30.19 11.20 14.38
N GLN A 47 -30.88 11.10 15.51
CA GLN A 47 -30.90 12.14 16.55
C GLN A 47 -29.51 12.40 17.16
N GLU A 48 -28.71 11.35 17.38
CA GLU A 48 -27.36 11.48 17.95
C GLU A 48 -26.31 12.00 16.95
N THR A 49 -26.44 11.69 15.66
CA THR A 49 -25.35 11.85 14.69
C THR A 49 -25.70 12.66 13.45
N GLY A 50 -26.98 12.96 13.23
CA GLY A 50 -27.50 13.57 11.99
C GLY A 50 -27.34 12.67 10.76
N ASN A 51 -26.95 11.41 10.92
CA ASN A 51 -26.66 10.51 9.81
C ASN A 51 -27.41 9.19 9.94
N VAL A 52 -27.82 8.67 8.78
CA VAL A 52 -28.58 7.45 8.61
C VAL A 52 -27.66 6.24 8.46
N ARG A 53 -26.41 6.47 8.00
CA ARG A 53 -25.40 5.44 7.85
C ARG A 53 -24.84 5.00 9.19
N ARG A 54 -24.63 3.69 9.34
CA ARG A 54 -23.94 3.13 10.50
C ARG A 54 -22.48 3.58 10.49
N ARG A 55 -21.97 4.05 11.63
CA ARG A 55 -20.54 4.31 11.81
C ARG A 55 -19.76 3.00 11.64
N PRO A 56 -18.63 3.00 10.92
CA PRO A 56 -17.74 1.85 10.89
C PRO A 56 -17.40 1.43 12.33
N GLY A 57 -17.51 0.14 12.63
CA GLY A 57 -17.06 -0.37 13.92
C GLY A 57 -15.55 -0.17 14.08
N ALA A 58 -15.08 -0.03 15.32
CA ALA A 58 -13.65 0.13 15.62
C ALA A 58 -12.79 -1.06 15.18
N GLY A 59 -13.40 -2.23 14.95
CA GLY A 59 -12.71 -3.43 14.54
C GLY A 59 -11.84 -4.02 15.66
N ARG A 60 -11.01 -5.01 15.31
CA ARG A 60 -10.06 -5.62 16.25
C ARG A 60 -8.83 -4.72 16.41
N PRO A 61 -8.33 -4.49 17.63
CA PRO A 61 -7.10 -3.73 17.83
C PRO A 61 -5.92 -4.40 17.11
N ARG A 62 -5.00 -3.57 16.62
CA ARG A 62 -3.85 -4.03 15.86
C ARG A 62 -2.86 -4.78 16.76
N ALA A 63 -2.22 -5.81 16.20
CA ALA A 63 -1.18 -6.56 16.91
C ALA A 63 0.12 -5.76 17.07
N THR A 64 0.37 -4.75 16.22
CA THR A 64 1.57 -3.91 16.30
C THR A 64 1.24 -2.46 16.62
N THR A 65 2.17 -1.80 17.31
CA THR A 65 2.08 -0.38 17.65
C THR A 65 2.56 0.52 16.50
N SER A 66 2.40 1.83 16.64
CA SER A 66 2.98 2.80 15.70
C SER A 66 4.51 2.77 15.71
N THR A 67 5.12 2.57 16.89
CA THR A 67 6.57 2.42 17.05
C THR A 67 7.10 1.19 16.33
N ASP A 68 6.41 0.05 16.46
CA ASP A 68 6.78 -1.19 15.74
C ASP A 68 6.72 -0.97 14.22
N GLY A 69 5.68 -0.29 13.74
CA GLY A 69 5.53 0.06 12.32
C GLY A 69 6.68 0.93 11.82
N ARG A 70 7.06 1.95 12.58
CA ARG A 70 8.21 2.81 12.27
C ARG A 70 9.53 2.04 12.27
N TYR A 71 9.73 1.15 13.25
CA TYR A 71 10.90 0.29 13.30
C TYR A 71 11.01 -0.59 12.05
N ILE A 72 9.92 -1.25 11.65
CA ILE A 72 9.88 -2.09 10.44
C ILE A 72 10.28 -1.28 9.19
N GLN A 73 9.73 -0.08 9.01
CA GLN A 73 10.04 0.77 7.86
C GLN A 73 11.51 1.19 7.85
N LEU A 74 12.04 1.70 8.97
CA LEU A 74 13.44 2.12 9.08
C LEU A 74 14.40 0.97 8.79
N THR A 75 14.13 -0.20 9.37
CA THR A 75 14.95 -1.39 9.18
C THR A 75 14.92 -1.87 7.73
N ALA A 76 13.76 -1.86 7.07
CA ALA A 76 13.65 -2.19 5.66
C ALA A 76 14.39 -1.21 4.75
N HIS A 77 14.42 0.09 5.08
CA HIS A 77 15.21 1.07 4.32
C HIS A 77 16.72 0.90 4.49
N ARG A 78 17.17 0.55 5.70
CA ARG A 78 18.59 0.27 5.99
C ARG A 78 19.05 -1.01 5.29
N ASN A 79 18.26 -2.07 5.41
CA ASN A 79 18.59 -3.40 4.92
C ASN A 79 17.63 -3.82 3.80
N ARG A 80 17.72 -3.13 2.66
CA ARG A 80 16.73 -3.27 1.56
C ARG A 80 16.60 -4.69 1.01
N ALA A 81 17.62 -5.53 1.10
CA ALA A 81 17.62 -6.90 0.57
C ALA A 81 17.07 -7.96 1.52
N GLU A 82 16.74 -7.60 2.77
CA GLU A 82 16.22 -8.56 3.73
C GLU A 82 14.78 -8.99 3.42
N ASN A 83 14.46 -10.25 3.68
CA ASN A 83 13.11 -10.75 3.52
C ASN A 83 12.20 -10.38 4.72
N ALA A 84 10.89 -10.46 4.52
CA ALA A 84 9.92 -10.14 5.57
C ALA A 84 10.07 -11.02 6.83
N THR A 85 10.60 -12.23 6.71
CA THR A 85 10.84 -13.14 7.84
C THR A 85 12.07 -12.72 8.65
N GLN A 86 13.11 -12.19 8.00
CA GLN A 86 14.28 -11.59 8.64
C GLN A 86 13.88 -10.33 9.40
N LEU A 87 13.12 -9.44 8.76
CA LEU A 87 12.56 -8.25 9.43
C LEU A 87 11.66 -8.61 10.61
N GLN A 88 10.85 -9.66 10.50
CA GLN A 88 10.03 -10.17 11.60
C GLN A 88 10.87 -10.69 12.77
N ARG A 89 11.96 -11.42 12.49
CA ARG A 89 12.90 -11.88 13.52
C ARG A 89 13.62 -10.70 14.19
N GLN A 90 14.04 -9.71 13.43
CA GLN A 90 14.69 -8.51 13.99
C GLN A 90 13.74 -7.72 14.89
N LEU A 91 12.48 -7.54 14.47
CA LEU A 91 11.47 -6.92 15.32
C LEU A 91 11.27 -7.70 16.62
N LEU A 92 11.17 -9.04 16.55
CA LEU A 92 11.05 -9.89 17.72
C LEU A 92 12.22 -9.71 18.69
N LEU A 93 13.45 -9.64 18.18
CA LEU A 93 14.64 -9.45 19.01
C LEU A 93 14.69 -8.04 19.65
N ALA A 94 14.26 -7.01 18.92
CA ALA A 94 14.32 -5.63 19.38
C ALA A 94 13.20 -5.24 20.35
N THR A 95 11.99 -5.78 20.17
CA THR A 95 10.78 -5.35 20.90
C THR A 95 10.09 -6.48 21.66
N GLY A 96 10.52 -7.74 21.49
CA GLY A 96 9.84 -8.91 22.06
C GLY A 96 8.49 -9.23 21.40
N ARG A 97 8.07 -8.47 20.38
CA ARG A 97 6.75 -8.59 19.75
C ARG A 97 6.72 -9.75 18.75
N ARG A 98 5.93 -10.79 19.05
CA ARG A 98 5.68 -11.90 18.12
C ARG A 98 4.60 -11.52 17.12
N VAL A 99 5.01 -11.31 15.87
CA VAL A 99 4.11 -11.08 14.73
C VAL A 99 4.41 -12.04 13.59
N SER A 100 3.45 -12.22 12.68
CA SER A 100 3.67 -12.99 11.45
C SER A 100 4.43 -12.18 10.41
N SER A 101 5.09 -12.86 9.47
CA SER A 101 5.73 -12.20 8.32
C SER A 101 4.72 -11.44 7.46
N GLN A 102 3.45 -11.87 7.42
CA GLN A 102 2.39 -11.14 6.71
C GLN A 102 2.06 -9.81 7.37
N THR A 103 2.05 -9.75 8.70
CA THR A 103 1.88 -8.48 9.41
C THR A 103 2.99 -7.49 9.05
N VAL A 104 4.24 -7.95 8.94
CA VAL A 104 5.37 -7.12 8.51
C VAL A 104 5.16 -6.60 7.09
N ARG A 105 4.78 -7.46 6.13
CA ARG A 105 4.47 -7.02 4.76
C ARG A 105 3.36 -5.97 4.72
N ASN A 106 2.27 -6.19 5.47
CA ASN A 106 1.17 -5.23 5.55
C ASN A 106 1.66 -3.87 6.07
N ARG A 107 2.55 -3.84 7.08
CA ARG A 107 3.13 -2.59 7.61
C ARG A 107 4.07 -1.90 6.62
N LEU A 108 4.82 -2.65 5.83
CA LEU A 108 5.63 -2.10 4.74
C LEU A 108 4.75 -1.48 3.65
N HIS A 109 3.67 -2.17 3.26
CA HIS A 109 2.73 -1.66 2.26
C HIS A 109 1.96 -0.42 2.75
N GLU A 110 1.57 -0.36 4.03
CA GLU A 110 1.02 0.85 4.67
C GLU A 110 1.99 2.04 4.57
N GLY A 111 3.30 1.78 4.61
CA GLY A 111 4.36 2.78 4.40
C GLY A 111 4.71 3.04 2.93
N GLY A 112 4.03 2.40 1.97
CA GLY A 112 4.34 2.56 0.55
C GLY A 112 5.59 1.83 0.08
N ILE A 113 6.14 0.91 0.88
CA ILE A 113 7.36 0.15 0.60
C ILE A 113 6.99 -1.21 0.01
N TYR A 114 7.51 -1.54 -1.16
CA TYR A 114 7.23 -2.78 -1.90
C TYR A 114 8.50 -3.50 -2.32
N ALA A 115 8.41 -4.82 -2.45
CA ALA A 115 9.47 -5.62 -3.04
C ALA A 115 9.56 -5.34 -4.55
N ARG A 116 10.77 -5.06 -5.03
CA ARG A 116 11.08 -4.74 -6.43
C ARG A 116 12.39 -5.38 -6.86
N TRP A 117 12.49 -5.69 -8.16
CA TRP A 117 13.75 -6.15 -8.73
C TRP A 117 14.70 -4.97 -8.89
N PRO A 118 15.89 -4.98 -8.27
CA PRO A 118 16.84 -3.89 -8.43
C PRO A 118 17.34 -3.86 -9.88
N MET A 119 17.52 -2.66 -10.43
CA MET A 119 18.21 -2.48 -11.70
C MET A 119 19.69 -2.86 -11.52
N VAL A 120 20.20 -3.72 -12.41
CA VAL A 120 21.62 -4.07 -12.42
C VAL A 120 22.34 -2.99 -13.21
N CYS A 121 23.13 -2.18 -12.52
CA CYS A 121 24.02 -1.21 -13.15
C CYS A 121 25.45 -1.72 -13.02
N ILE A 122 26.24 -1.58 -14.09
CA ILE A 122 27.69 -1.80 -14.02
C ILE A 122 28.27 -0.64 -13.21
N PRO A 123 28.93 -0.88 -12.06
CA PRO A 123 29.51 0.19 -11.27
C PRO A 123 30.57 0.95 -12.08
N LEU A 124 30.36 2.25 -12.26
CA LEU A 124 31.35 3.13 -12.87
C LEU A 124 32.38 3.52 -11.81
N THR A 125 33.66 3.27 -12.10
CA THR A 125 34.73 3.89 -11.31
C THR A 125 34.72 5.40 -11.57
N PRO A 126 35.11 6.24 -10.58
CA PRO A 126 35.12 7.69 -10.76
C PRO A 126 35.88 8.14 -12.02
N ARG A 127 37.03 7.51 -12.29
CA ARG A 127 37.83 7.75 -13.50
C ARG A 127 37.05 7.45 -14.78
N ARG A 128 36.36 6.30 -14.86
CA ARG A 128 35.54 5.93 -16.02
C ARG A 128 34.37 6.90 -16.21
N GLY A 129 33.72 7.29 -15.11
CA GLY A 129 32.61 8.25 -15.15
C GLY A 129 33.03 9.65 -15.62
N VAL A 130 34.24 10.11 -15.28
CA VAL A 130 34.80 11.37 -15.82
C VAL A 130 35.11 11.22 -17.32
N ALA A 131 35.80 10.14 -17.71
CA ALA A 131 36.14 9.90 -19.11
C ALA A 131 34.90 9.80 -20.01
N GLN A 132 33.88 9.04 -19.59
CA GLN A 132 32.62 8.91 -20.33
C GLN A 132 31.89 10.25 -20.46
N ARG A 133 31.83 11.06 -19.40
CA ARG A 133 31.21 12.40 -19.47
C ARG A 133 31.97 13.35 -20.38
N ARG A 134 33.31 13.33 -20.33
CA ARG A 134 34.15 14.13 -21.21
C ARG A 134 33.94 13.73 -22.67
N TRP A 135 33.99 12.43 -22.95
CA TRP A 135 33.74 11.91 -24.30
C TRP A 135 32.36 12.32 -24.80
N ALA A 136 31.31 12.16 -23.99
CA ALA A 136 29.95 12.58 -24.34
C ALA A 136 29.81 14.10 -24.56
N ALA A 137 30.60 14.91 -23.85
CA ALA A 137 30.62 16.36 -24.05
C ALA A 137 31.33 16.74 -25.36
N GLU A 138 32.46 16.12 -25.66
CA GLU A 138 33.22 16.33 -26.91
C GLU A 138 32.44 15.92 -28.16
N HIS A 139 31.55 14.92 -28.03
CA HIS A 139 30.75 14.38 -29.13
C HIS A 139 29.27 14.83 -29.08
N ARG A 140 28.94 15.85 -28.28
CA ARG A 140 27.56 16.33 -28.12
C ARG A 140 26.99 16.92 -29.42
N ASP A 141 27.81 17.69 -30.12
CA ASP A 141 27.41 18.45 -31.31
C ASP A 141 27.76 17.70 -32.61
N TRP A 142 28.08 16.40 -32.50
CA TRP A 142 28.40 15.57 -33.66
C TRP A 142 27.15 15.29 -34.51
N GLU A 143 27.21 15.76 -35.75
CA GLU A 143 26.22 15.45 -36.78
C GLU A 143 26.39 14.03 -37.38
N GLN A 144 25.37 13.58 -38.12
CA GLN A 144 25.29 12.22 -38.66
C GLN A 144 26.48 11.82 -39.55
N HIS A 145 27.08 12.76 -40.27
CA HIS A 145 28.25 12.50 -41.11
C HIS A 145 29.53 12.22 -40.31
N HIS A 146 29.64 12.71 -39.07
CA HIS A 146 30.75 12.37 -38.18
C HIS A 146 30.57 10.94 -37.64
N TRP A 147 29.34 10.55 -37.29
CA TRP A 147 29.05 9.20 -36.82
C TRP A 147 29.21 8.12 -37.89
N SER A 148 28.97 8.44 -39.17
CA SER A 148 29.14 7.47 -40.28
C SER A 148 30.58 7.05 -40.51
N GLN A 149 31.56 7.78 -39.97
CA GLN A 149 32.98 7.44 -40.05
C GLN A 149 33.45 6.56 -38.88
N VAL A 150 32.62 6.37 -37.85
CA VAL A 150 32.98 5.59 -36.66
C VAL A 150 32.55 4.13 -36.84
N LEU A 151 33.52 3.23 -36.73
CA LEU A 151 33.24 1.80 -36.64
C LEU A 151 32.98 1.41 -35.19
N PHE A 152 31.77 0.92 -34.90
CA PHE A 152 31.43 0.34 -33.60
C PHE A 152 31.63 -1.17 -33.63
N THR A 153 32.54 -1.66 -32.79
CA THR A 153 32.74 -3.09 -32.57
C THR A 153 32.70 -3.40 -31.08
N ASP A 154 32.00 -4.46 -30.70
CA ASP A 154 32.05 -5.03 -29.36
C ASP A 154 32.23 -6.55 -29.41
N LEU A 155 32.56 -7.12 -28.26
CA LEU A 155 32.61 -8.57 -28.09
C LEU A 155 31.49 -8.96 -27.12
N SER A 156 30.52 -9.70 -27.64
CA SER A 156 29.42 -10.25 -26.87
C SER A 156 29.79 -11.64 -26.33
N ARG A 157 29.50 -11.89 -25.05
CA ARG A 157 29.67 -13.21 -24.43
C ARG A 157 28.30 -13.85 -24.25
N PHE A 158 28.10 -15.04 -24.83
CA PHE A 158 26.89 -15.83 -24.65
C PHE A 158 27.12 -16.92 -23.61
N SER A 159 26.21 -17.06 -22.66
CA SER A 159 26.24 -18.10 -21.63
C SER A 159 25.00 -18.99 -21.76
N LEU A 160 25.20 -20.31 -21.67
CA LEU A 160 24.13 -21.32 -21.80
C LEU A 160 23.24 -21.43 -20.55
N GLU A 161 23.72 -20.92 -19.41
CA GLU A 161 22.99 -20.88 -18.15
C GLU A 161 22.77 -19.44 -17.69
N CYS A 162 21.56 -19.13 -17.25
CA CYS A 162 21.18 -17.83 -16.70
C CYS A 162 21.10 -17.90 -15.17
N ASP A 163 22.20 -17.63 -14.48
CA ASP A 163 22.16 -17.43 -13.03
C ASP A 163 22.00 -15.94 -12.72
N THR A 164 20.75 -15.49 -12.58
CA THR A 164 20.48 -14.08 -12.31
C THR A 164 20.89 -13.68 -10.88
N ARG A 165 20.90 -14.60 -9.90
CA ARG A 165 21.10 -14.34 -8.44
C ARG A 165 20.40 -13.09 -7.90
N ARG A 166 19.38 -12.57 -8.59
CA ARG A 166 18.76 -11.30 -8.20
C ARG A 166 17.96 -11.56 -6.94
N VAL A 167 18.07 -10.64 -6.01
CA VAL A 167 17.25 -10.62 -4.79
C VAL A 167 16.33 -9.42 -4.88
N LEU A 168 15.06 -9.62 -4.52
CA LEU A 168 14.10 -8.53 -4.39
C LEU A 168 14.55 -7.57 -3.28
N VAL A 169 14.43 -6.27 -3.53
CA VAL A 169 14.74 -5.24 -2.56
C VAL A 169 13.49 -4.42 -2.23
N TRP A 170 13.38 -3.98 -0.98
CA TRP A 170 12.35 -3.05 -0.54
C TRP A 170 12.60 -1.65 -1.09
N ARG A 171 11.59 -1.08 -1.76
CA ARG A 171 11.63 0.22 -2.43
C ARG A 171 10.34 0.99 -2.21
N ASP A 172 10.45 2.30 -2.14
CA ASP A 172 9.29 3.18 -2.14
C ASP A 172 8.58 3.12 -3.48
N ARG A 173 7.27 3.29 -3.46
CA ARG A 173 6.46 3.38 -4.68
C ARG A 173 6.98 4.53 -5.55
N GLY A 174 7.45 4.19 -6.76
CA GLY A 174 7.97 5.17 -7.73
C GLY A 174 9.49 5.36 -7.74
N THR A 175 10.23 4.54 -6.98
CA THR A 175 11.72 4.52 -6.94
C THR A 175 12.30 3.18 -7.37
#